data_AF-A0A059WTB8-F1
#
_entry.id   AF-A0A059WTB8-F1
#
_cell.length_a   1.000
_cell.length_b   1.000
_cell.length_c   1.000
_cell.angle_alpha   90.00
_cell.angle_beta   90.00
_cell.angle_gamma   90.00
#
_symmetry.space_group_name_H-M   'P 1'
#
loop_
_entity.id
_entity.type
_entity.pdbx_description
1 polymer ?
#
loop_
_entity_poly.entity_id
_entity_poly.type
_entity_poly.pdbx_seq_one_letter_code
_entity_poly.pdbx_strand_id
1 'polypeptide(L)'
;MSDPASLPRSSGRSRRDFLYIATATVAGVGAAATLIPQDRDKWDAGETSEGIILLHKALRHGIPGTYQIQAAIAAVRAQSATEDDVDFKELRRLYKALLAFEPTPVVQLNYAAVEAKIGGPRAGLALIEPLAGALDQYLWFHTMRGSLLMEMGAMGDARAAFDRALALARTEAERNAIRANIALCESGATMDSPASPASE
;
A
#
# COMPACT_ATOMS: atom_id res chain seq x y z
N MET A 1 -23.52 12.79 41.98
CA MET A 1 -22.38 13.63 41.59
C MET A 1 -21.18 12.69 41.55
N SER A 2 -20.81 12.22 40.37
CA SER A 2 -19.76 11.20 40.18
C SER A 2 -18.73 11.74 39.21
N ASP A 3 -17.47 11.58 39.61
CA ASP A 3 -16.23 12.14 39.08
C ASP A 3 -15.94 11.71 37.62
N PRO A 4 -15.64 12.62 36.67
CA PRO A 4 -15.44 12.28 35.26
C PRO A 4 -14.00 11.86 34.87
N ALA A 5 -13.10 11.60 35.83
CA ALA A 5 -11.70 11.32 35.54
C ALA A 5 -11.28 9.85 35.78
N SER A 6 -11.72 8.92 34.93
CA SER A 6 -11.05 7.62 34.76
C SER A 6 -11.42 6.96 33.43
N LEU A 7 -10.75 7.40 32.36
CA LEU A 7 -10.55 6.56 31.18
C LEU A 7 -9.14 5.95 31.26
N PRO A 8 -8.97 4.65 31.01
CA PRO A 8 -7.65 4.02 31.01
C PRO A 8 -6.79 4.66 29.92
N ARG A 9 -5.57 5.07 30.31
CA ARG A 9 -4.55 5.57 29.39
C ARG A 9 -4.16 4.43 28.44
N SER A 10 -4.68 4.45 27.21
CA SER A 10 -4.21 3.53 26.17
C SER A 10 -2.75 3.85 25.85
N SER A 11 -1.95 2.80 25.83
CA SER A 11 -0.51 2.83 25.63
C SER A 11 -0.16 3.34 24.23
N GLY A 12 0.35 4.56 24.18
CA GLY A 12 1.36 5.06 23.24
C GLY A 12 1.46 4.41 21.85
N ARG A 13 0.41 4.48 21.03
CA ARG A 13 0.51 4.28 19.58
C ARG A 13 0.06 5.54 18.86
N SER A 14 0.98 6.12 18.09
CA SER A 14 0.85 7.45 17.50
C SER A 14 -0.16 7.42 16.36
N ARG A 15 -0.86 8.53 16.11
CA ARG A 15 -1.78 8.74 14.96
C ARG A 15 -1.18 8.37 13.59
N ARG A 16 0.15 8.20 13.50
CA ARG A 16 0.86 7.72 12.30
C ARG A 16 0.57 6.26 11.97
N ASP A 17 0.28 5.42 12.96
CA ASP A 17 0.14 3.97 12.75
C ASP A 17 -1.22 3.61 12.14
N PHE A 18 -2.26 4.38 12.44
CA PHE A 18 -3.59 4.21 11.84
C PHE A 18 -3.62 4.58 10.35
N LEU A 19 -2.79 5.53 9.94
CA LEU A 19 -2.63 5.91 8.52
C LEU A 19 -1.79 4.87 7.75
N TYR A 20 -0.89 4.16 8.44
CA TYR A 20 -0.06 3.11 7.84
C TYR A 20 -0.90 1.88 7.42
N ILE A 21 -1.94 1.56 8.19
CA ILE A 21 -2.92 0.49 7.89
C ILE A 21 -3.76 0.83 6.63
N ALA A 22 -3.99 2.12 6.35
CA ALA A 22 -4.73 2.56 5.17
C ALA A 22 -3.86 2.64 3.88
N THR A 23 -2.54 2.74 3.99
CA THR A 23 -1.61 2.95 2.85
C THR A 23 -1.04 1.69 2.21
N ALA A 24 -1.37 0.49 2.71
CA ALA A 24 -0.80 -0.76 2.19
C ALA A 24 -1.42 -1.15 0.84
N THR A 25 -1.10 -0.39 -0.21
CA THR A 25 -1.52 -0.69 -1.58
C THR A 25 -0.36 -1.23 -2.44
N VAL A 26 0.86 -1.22 -1.91
CA VAL A 26 2.05 -1.76 -2.60
C VAL A 26 2.27 -3.24 -2.29
N ALA A 27 1.62 -3.79 -1.25
CA ALA A 27 1.65 -5.22 -0.98
C ALA A 27 0.82 -5.96 -2.06
N GLY A 28 1.50 -6.47 -3.08
CA GLY A 28 0.90 -7.36 -4.06
C GLY A 28 0.63 -6.76 -5.45
N VAL A 29 1.14 -5.58 -5.77
CA VAL A 29 1.42 -5.33 -7.20
C VAL A 29 2.58 -6.27 -7.53
N GLY A 30 2.23 -7.43 -8.12
CA GLY A 30 3.08 -8.61 -8.24
C GLY A 30 3.32 -9.33 -6.91
N ALA A 31 3.48 -10.65 -6.94
CA ALA A 31 3.84 -11.50 -5.78
C ALA A 31 5.20 -11.14 -5.13
N ALA A 32 5.87 -10.10 -5.62
CA ALA A 32 7.24 -9.74 -5.33
C ALA A 32 7.40 -8.38 -4.63
N ALA A 33 6.34 -7.57 -4.47
CA ALA A 33 6.41 -6.32 -3.74
C ALA A 33 6.29 -6.57 -2.22
N THR A 34 7.42 -6.88 -1.58
CA THR A 34 7.45 -7.08 -0.12
C THR A 34 7.36 -5.72 0.57
N LEU A 35 6.15 -5.26 0.90
CA LEU A 35 6.00 -4.42 2.08
C LEU A 35 6.29 -5.30 3.30
N ILE A 36 6.81 -4.73 4.40
CA ILE A 36 7.01 -5.48 5.66
C ILE A 36 5.71 -6.26 5.93
N PRO A 37 5.74 -7.61 5.88
CA PRO A 37 4.55 -8.42 6.03
C PRO A 37 3.85 -8.02 7.32
N GLN A 38 2.61 -7.56 7.22
CA GLN A 38 1.82 -7.28 8.40
C GLN A 38 1.36 -8.63 8.94
N ASP A 39 1.80 -8.94 10.16
CA ASP A 39 1.38 -10.15 10.86
C ASP A 39 -0.06 -9.96 11.36
N ARG A 40 -1.00 -10.50 10.60
CA ARG A 40 -2.45 -10.35 10.84
C ARG A 40 -2.94 -11.21 12.00
N ASP A 41 -2.16 -12.20 12.43
CA ASP A 41 -2.45 -12.99 13.64
C ASP A 41 -2.30 -12.14 14.91
N LYS A 42 -1.60 -11.00 14.81
CA LYS A 42 -1.49 -10.01 15.89
C LYS A 42 -2.65 -9.01 15.94
N TRP A 43 -3.61 -9.10 15.03
CA TRP A 43 -4.76 -8.20 15.03
C TRP A 43 -5.81 -8.76 15.99
N ASP A 44 -6.33 -7.92 16.87
CA ASP A 44 -7.43 -8.32 17.73
C ASP A 44 -8.73 -8.38 16.90
N ALA A 45 -9.23 -9.59 16.71
CA ALA A 45 -10.45 -9.83 15.93
C ALA A 45 -11.69 -9.19 16.57
N GLY A 46 -11.70 -9.02 17.91
CA GLY A 46 -12.74 -8.33 18.66
C GLY A 46 -12.71 -6.82 18.40
N GLU A 47 -11.54 -6.19 18.51
CA GLU A 47 -11.36 -4.76 18.20
C GLU A 47 -11.69 -4.45 16.73
N THR A 48 -11.30 -5.35 15.81
CA THR A 48 -11.63 -5.23 14.38
C THR A 48 -13.13 -5.28 14.16
N SER A 49 -13.82 -6.24 14.77
CA SER A 49 -15.28 -6.41 14.65
C SER A 49 -16.04 -5.23 15.25
N GLU A 50 -15.60 -4.74 16.42
CA GLU A 50 -16.18 -3.57 17.06
C GLU A 50 -16.01 -2.31 16.20
N GLY A 51 -14.80 -2.11 15.63
CA GLY A 51 -14.52 -1.01 14.72
C GLY A 51 -15.43 -1.00 13.49
N ILE A 52 -15.67 -2.18 12.89
CA ILE A 52 -16.59 -2.35 11.75
C ILE A 52 -18.03 -2.00 12.15
N ILE A 53 -18.50 -2.44 13.33
CA ILE A 53 -19.84 -2.11 13.82
C ILE A 53 -20.01 -0.60 14.01
N LEU A 54 -19.03 0.05 14.63
CA LEU A 54 -19.03 1.51 14.84
C LEU A 54 -19.02 2.26 13.51
N LEU A 55 -18.23 1.80 12.54
CA LEU A 55 -18.23 2.35 11.19
C LEU A 55 -19.61 2.24 10.53
N HIS A 56 -20.23 1.06 10.54
CA HIS A 56 -21.58 0.88 9.98
C HIS A 56 -22.61 1.79 10.65
N LYS A 57 -22.48 2.03 11.97
CA LYS A 57 -23.31 3.00 12.68
C LYS A 57 -23.04 4.43 12.19
N ALA A 58 -21.78 4.82 12.00
CA ALA A 58 -21.40 6.13 11.49
C ALA A 58 -21.92 6.37 10.06
N LEU A 59 -21.81 5.38 9.16
CA LEU A 59 -22.25 5.48 7.77
C LEU A 59 -23.78 5.67 7.64
N ARG A 60 -24.56 5.12 8.58
CA ARG A 60 -26.04 5.31 8.62
C ARG A 60 -26.46 6.77 8.82
N HIS A 61 -25.58 7.65 9.29
CA HIS A 61 -25.87 9.08 9.41
C HIS A 61 -25.82 9.83 8.07
N GLY A 62 -25.44 9.18 6.96
CA GLY A 62 -25.58 9.73 5.61
C GLY A 62 -24.63 10.87 5.23
N ILE A 63 -23.70 11.24 6.12
CA ILE A 63 -22.68 12.27 5.88
C ILE A 63 -21.29 11.62 6.04
N PRO A 64 -20.76 10.99 4.99
CA PRO A 64 -19.40 10.43 5.05
C PRO A 64 -18.38 11.57 5.09
N GLY A 65 -17.52 11.56 6.10
CA GLY A 65 -16.31 12.38 6.16
C GLY A 65 -15.06 11.56 5.87
N THR A 66 -13.91 12.24 5.78
CA THR A 66 -12.59 11.65 5.50
C THR A 66 -12.31 10.42 6.36
N TYR A 67 -12.54 10.50 7.68
CA TYR A 67 -12.25 9.41 8.61
C TYR A 67 -13.19 8.22 8.44
N GLN A 68 -14.47 8.43 8.09
CA GLN A 68 -15.39 7.34 7.78
C GLN A 68 -14.96 6.58 6.53
N ILE A 69 -14.47 7.28 5.51
CA ILE A 69 -14.00 6.65 4.27
C ILE A 69 -12.69 5.88 4.51
N GLN A 70 -11.74 6.47 5.25
CA GLN A 70 -10.51 5.78 5.63
C GLN A 70 -10.78 4.54 6.49
N ALA A 71 -11.73 4.62 7.42
CA ALA A 71 -12.17 3.46 8.20
C ALA A 71 -12.84 2.39 7.33
N ALA A 72 -13.62 2.78 6.32
CA ALA A 72 -14.19 1.83 5.36
C ALA A 72 -13.12 1.13 4.52
N ILE A 73 -12.10 1.86 4.06
CA ILE A 73 -10.95 1.27 3.35
C ILE A 73 -10.25 0.23 4.24
N ALA A 74 -10.00 0.57 5.51
CA ALA A 74 -9.40 -0.35 6.46
C ALA A 74 -10.29 -1.57 6.72
N ALA A 75 -11.61 -1.38 6.84
CA ALA A 75 -12.57 -2.46 7.07
C ALA A 75 -12.64 -3.46 5.91
N VAL A 76 -12.63 -2.99 4.66
CA VAL A 76 -12.61 -3.88 3.47
C VAL A 76 -11.38 -4.78 3.51
N ARG A 77 -10.21 -4.22 3.82
CA ARG A 77 -8.97 -4.99 3.95
C ARG A 77 -9.02 -5.95 5.12
N ALA A 78 -9.47 -5.50 6.29
CA ALA A 78 -9.52 -6.30 7.51
C ALA A 78 -10.42 -7.54 7.37
N GLN A 79 -11.50 -7.46 6.59
CA GLN A 79 -12.42 -8.55 6.32
C GLN A 79 -11.91 -9.58 5.30
N SER A 80 -10.84 -9.26 4.57
CA SER A 80 -10.27 -10.13 3.54
C SER A 80 -9.17 -11.00 4.14
N ALA A 81 -9.24 -12.33 4.01
CA ALA A 81 -8.25 -13.24 4.61
C ALA A 81 -6.89 -13.12 3.92
N THR A 82 -6.91 -13.04 2.60
CA THR A 82 -5.74 -12.83 1.74
C THR A 82 -5.89 -11.55 0.92
N GLU A 83 -4.82 -11.12 0.25
CA GLU A 83 -4.88 -9.98 -0.68
C GLU A 83 -5.75 -10.30 -1.93
N ASP A 84 -5.87 -11.58 -2.28
CA ASP A 84 -6.71 -12.03 -3.40
C ASP A 84 -8.21 -11.99 -3.06
N ASP A 85 -8.55 -12.02 -1.76
CA ASP A 85 -9.94 -11.91 -1.28
C ASP A 85 -10.44 -10.46 -1.21
N VAL A 86 -9.57 -9.47 -1.42
CA VAL A 86 -9.91 -8.05 -1.31
C VAL A 86 -10.84 -7.63 -2.44
N ASP A 87 -11.99 -7.03 -2.10
CA ASP A 87 -12.86 -6.38 -3.10
C ASP A 87 -12.22 -5.06 -3.60
N PHE A 88 -11.37 -5.18 -4.62
CA PHE A 88 -10.75 -4.04 -5.27
C PHE A 88 -11.75 -3.09 -5.94
N LYS A 89 -12.93 -3.57 -6.35
CA LYS A 89 -13.98 -2.70 -6.91
C LYS A 89 -14.59 -1.82 -5.83
N GLU A 90 -14.73 -2.34 -4.60
CA GLU A 90 -15.10 -1.54 -3.43
C GLU A 90 -14.01 -0.55 -3.05
N LEU A 91 -12.75 -0.98 -2.94
CA LEU A 91 -11.63 -0.08 -2.66
C LEU A 91 -11.54 1.06 -3.69
N ARG A 92 -11.73 0.77 -4.98
CA ARG A 92 -11.77 1.79 -6.05
C ARG A 92 -12.82 2.85 -5.77
N ARG A 93 -14.04 2.44 -5.37
CA ARG A 93 -15.14 3.37 -5.05
C ARG A 93 -14.80 4.23 -3.83
N LEU A 94 -14.25 3.61 -2.78
CA LEU A 94 -13.86 4.30 -1.55
C LEU A 94 -12.73 5.30 -1.77
N TYR A 95 -11.69 4.94 -2.54
CA TYR A 95 -10.61 5.86 -2.86
C TYR A 95 -11.04 7.01 -3.78
N LYS A 96 -11.95 6.77 -4.73
CA LYS A 96 -12.56 7.87 -5.50
C LYS A 96 -13.32 8.84 -4.61
N ALA A 97 -14.08 8.32 -3.65
CA ALA A 97 -14.77 9.15 -2.66
C ALA A 97 -13.75 9.91 -1.80
N LEU A 98 -12.70 9.24 -1.32
CA LEU A 98 -11.65 9.88 -0.51
C LEU A 98 -10.95 11.00 -1.25
N LEU A 99 -10.61 10.82 -2.52
CA LEU A 99 -9.99 11.84 -3.37
C LEU A 99 -10.85 13.11 -3.52
N ALA A 100 -12.18 12.98 -3.47
CA ALA A 100 -13.08 14.13 -3.51
C ALA A 100 -13.01 14.99 -2.24
N PHE A 101 -12.65 14.38 -1.10
CA PHE A 101 -12.47 15.09 0.18
C PHE A 101 -11.00 15.47 0.44
N GLU A 102 -10.06 14.65 0.00
CA GLU A 102 -8.63 14.75 0.29
C GLU A 102 -7.80 14.46 -0.97
N PRO A 103 -7.68 15.45 -1.89
CA PRO A 103 -6.96 15.29 -3.15
C PRO A 103 -5.44 15.44 -2.95
N THR A 104 -4.85 14.60 -2.09
CA THR A 104 -3.41 14.64 -1.83
C THR A 104 -2.65 13.66 -2.73
N PRO A 105 -1.37 13.92 -3.05
CA PRO A 105 -0.54 12.98 -3.82
C PRO A 105 -0.46 11.58 -3.21
N VAL A 106 -0.50 11.47 -1.87
CA VAL A 106 -0.48 10.18 -1.18
C VAL A 106 -1.78 9.41 -1.37
N VAL A 107 -2.94 10.08 -1.30
CA VAL A 107 -4.22 9.42 -1.59
C VAL A 107 -4.30 9.01 -3.06
N GLN A 108 -3.75 9.82 -3.97
CA GLN A 108 -3.70 9.48 -5.39
C GLN A 108 -2.76 8.29 -5.68
N LEU A 109 -1.63 8.19 -4.98
CA LEU A 109 -0.75 7.02 -5.02
C LEU A 109 -1.48 5.75 -4.59
N ASN A 110 -2.20 5.80 -3.47
CA ASN A 110 -2.97 4.66 -2.99
C ASN A 110 -4.08 4.26 -3.97
N TYR A 111 -4.79 5.22 -4.56
CA TYR A 111 -5.76 4.95 -5.60
C TYR A 111 -5.12 4.27 -6.82
N ALA A 112 -3.96 4.75 -7.28
CA ALA A 112 -3.25 4.19 -8.42
C ALA A 112 -2.87 2.72 -8.21
N ALA A 113 -2.60 2.30 -6.99
CA ALA A 113 -2.28 0.91 -6.70
C ALA A 113 -3.52 0.00 -6.72
N VAL A 114 -4.70 0.52 -6.35
CA VAL A 114 -5.97 -0.19 -6.61
C VAL A 114 -6.21 -0.31 -8.12
N GLU A 115 -5.92 0.73 -8.89
CA GLU A 115 -6.02 0.67 -10.36
C GLU A 115 -5.02 -0.31 -10.97
N ALA A 116 -3.81 -0.44 -10.41
CA ALA A 116 -2.84 -1.44 -10.83
C ALA A 116 -3.36 -2.88 -10.64
N LYS A 117 -4.05 -3.13 -9.52
CA LYS A 117 -4.64 -4.44 -9.22
C LYS A 117 -5.78 -4.83 -10.17
N ILE A 118 -6.54 -3.84 -10.65
CA ILE A 118 -7.70 -4.08 -11.52
C ILE A 118 -7.32 -4.02 -13.00
N GLY A 119 -6.50 -3.06 -13.38
CA GLY A 119 -6.14 -2.73 -14.77
C GLY A 119 -4.72 -3.13 -15.17
N GLY A 120 -3.97 -3.78 -14.27
CA GLY A 120 -2.60 -4.21 -14.48
C GLY A 120 -1.55 -3.11 -14.23
N PRO A 121 -0.26 -3.48 -14.25
CA PRO A 121 0.83 -2.60 -13.84
C PRO A 121 0.96 -1.33 -14.69
N ARG A 122 0.61 -1.39 -15.97
CA ARG A 122 0.63 -0.21 -16.85
C ARG A 122 -0.39 0.86 -16.43
N ALA A 123 -1.57 0.45 -15.98
CA ALA A 123 -2.60 1.38 -15.51
C ALA A 123 -2.17 2.10 -14.23
N GLY A 124 -1.56 1.35 -13.29
CA GLY A 124 -0.97 1.92 -12.08
C GLY A 124 0.16 2.89 -12.39
N LEU A 125 1.10 2.49 -13.25
CA LEU A 125 2.27 3.32 -13.56
C LEU A 125 1.86 4.66 -14.19
N ALA A 126 0.90 4.64 -15.12
CA ALA A 126 0.40 5.86 -15.76
C ALA A 126 -0.19 6.87 -14.77
N LEU A 127 -0.76 6.41 -13.66
CA LEU A 127 -1.35 7.27 -12.62
C LEU A 127 -0.31 7.82 -11.63
N ILE A 128 0.80 7.12 -11.41
CA ILE A 128 1.83 7.56 -10.46
C ILE A 128 2.92 8.42 -11.09
N GLU A 129 3.24 8.25 -12.37
CA GLU A 129 4.30 9.03 -13.04
C GLU A 129 4.10 10.56 -12.89
N PRO A 130 2.89 11.13 -13.03
CA PRO A 130 2.66 12.55 -12.78
C PRO A 130 2.94 13.00 -11.34
N LEU A 131 2.97 12.07 -10.37
CA LEU A 131 3.21 12.34 -8.95
C LEU A 131 4.70 12.40 -8.60
N ALA A 132 5.60 12.05 -9.53
CA ALA A 132 7.02 11.88 -9.25
C ALA A 132 7.66 13.12 -8.59
N GLY A 133 7.31 14.33 -9.05
CA GLY A 133 7.83 15.57 -8.45
C GLY A 133 7.34 15.80 -7.02
N ALA A 134 6.07 15.54 -6.75
CA ALA A 134 5.47 15.75 -5.42
C ALA A 134 5.88 14.66 -4.41
N LEU A 135 6.25 13.47 -4.89
CA LEU A 135 6.56 12.30 -4.08
C LEU A 135 8.03 11.85 -4.20
N ASP A 136 8.94 12.67 -4.72
CA ASP A 136 10.36 12.30 -4.90
C ASP A 136 11.03 11.89 -3.57
N GLN A 137 10.66 12.53 -2.46
CA GLN A 137 11.19 12.23 -1.12
C GLN A 137 10.35 11.18 -0.37
N TYR A 138 9.42 10.52 -1.06
CA TYR A 138 8.52 9.54 -0.49
C TYR A 138 8.94 8.12 -0.87
N LEU A 139 9.43 7.39 0.12
CA LEU A 139 9.90 6.01 -0.01
C LEU A 139 8.96 5.12 -0.84
N TRP A 140 7.67 5.12 -0.48
CA TRP A 140 6.68 4.20 -1.02
C TRP A 140 6.29 4.49 -2.46
N PHE A 141 6.47 5.73 -2.93
CA PHE A 141 6.31 6.06 -4.35
C PHE A 141 7.33 5.30 -5.19
N HIS A 142 8.61 5.37 -4.80
CA HIS A 142 9.69 4.69 -5.50
C HIS A 142 9.59 3.17 -5.39
N THR A 143 9.16 2.64 -4.24
CA THR A 143 8.87 1.21 -4.09
C THR A 143 7.78 0.75 -5.05
N MET A 144 6.64 1.45 -5.11
CA MET A 144 5.53 1.10 -6.01
C MET A 144 5.95 1.18 -7.48
N ARG A 145 6.66 2.24 -7.86
CA ARG A 145 7.19 2.42 -9.21
C ARG A 145 8.10 1.26 -9.60
N GLY A 146 9.02 0.87 -8.72
CA GLY A 146 9.91 -0.27 -8.94
C GLY A 146 9.16 -1.58 -9.15
N SER A 147 8.15 -1.87 -8.30
CA SER A 147 7.33 -3.08 -8.41
C SER A 147 6.57 -3.16 -9.74
N LEU A 148 5.91 -2.07 -10.13
CA LEU A 148 5.16 -2.01 -11.40
C LEU A 148 6.09 -2.21 -12.61
N LEU A 149 7.27 -1.59 -12.60
CA LEU A 149 8.27 -1.72 -13.66
C LEU A 149 8.82 -3.14 -13.74
N MET A 150 9.09 -3.77 -12.59
CA MET A 150 9.57 -5.15 -12.51
C MET A 150 8.54 -6.13 -13.11
N GLU A 151 7.25 -5.97 -12.80
CA GLU A 151 6.18 -6.78 -13.40
C GLU A 151 6.06 -6.63 -14.92
N MET A 152 6.44 -5.46 -15.45
CA MET A 152 6.48 -5.21 -16.88
C MET A 152 7.79 -5.65 -17.55
N GLY A 153 8.72 -6.27 -16.81
CA GLY A 153 10.02 -6.72 -17.32
C GLY A 153 11.07 -5.60 -17.44
N ALA A 154 10.77 -4.38 -17.02
CA ALA A 154 11.69 -3.24 -17.08
C ALA A 154 12.67 -3.26 -15.89
N MET A 155 13.49 -4.32 -15.81
CA MET A 155 14.34 -4.61 -14.64
C MET A 155 15.34 -3.49 -14.30
N GLY A 156 15.91 -2.82 -15.32
CA GLY A 156 16.84 -1.70 -15.12
C GLY A 156 16.18 -0.49 -14.46
N ASP A 157 15.01 -0.09 -14.97
CA ASP A 157 14.24 1.03 -14.42
C ASP A 157 13.65 0.69 -13.04
N ALA A 158 13.24 -0.58 -12.85
CA ALA A 158 12.79 -1.09 -11.57
C ALA A 158 13.89 -0.99 -10.52
N ARG A 159 15.11 -1.42 -10.87
CA ARG A 159 16.27 -1.31 -9.98
C ARG A 159 16.56 0.13 -9.61
N ALA A 160 16.59 1.05 -10.59
CA ALA A 160 16.81 2.47 -10.33
C ALA A 160 15.77 3.05 -9.36
N ALA A 161 14.50 2.67 -9.49
CA ALA A 161 13.44 3.07 -8.56
C ALA A 161 13.68 2.48 -7.15
N PHE A 162 14.05 1.20 -7.04
CA PHE A 162 14.36 0.60 -5.74
C PHE A 162 15.61 1.19 -5.08
N ASP A 163 16.63 1.58 -5.83
CA ASP A 163 17.80 2.27 -5.28
C ASP A 163 17.43 3.65 -4.70
N ARG A 164 16.53 4.38 -5.38
CA ARG A 164 15.95 5.63 -4.82
C ARG A 164 15.16 5.36 -3.55
N ALA A 165 14.35 4.30 -3.52
CA ALA A 165 13.67 3.88 -2.31
C ALA A 165 14.67 3.57 -1.18
N LEU A 166 15.73 2.80 -1.47
CA LEU A 166 16.73 2.40 -0.48
C LEU A 166 17.42 3.61 0.17
N ALA A 167 17.71 4.65 -0.62
CA ALA A 167 18.30 5.91 -0.13
C ALA A 167 17.37 6.68 0.83
N LEU A 168 16.05 6.49 0.74
CA LEU A 168 15.05 7.17 1.57
C LEU A 168 14.63 6.35 2.80
N ALA A 169 15.00 5.08 2.87
CA ALA A 169 14.64 4.17 3.96
C ALA A 169 15.30 4.57 5.29
N ARG A 170 14.49 4.68 6.35
CA ARG A 170 14.94 5.16 7.67
C ARG A 170 15.20 4.03 8.65
N THR A 171 14.52 2.90 8.47
CA THR A 171 14.63 1.72 9.35
C THR A 171 15.33 0.56 8.65
N GLU A 172 15.91 -0.35 9.43
CA GLU A 172 16.54 -1.55 8.85
C GLU A 172 15.50 -2.48 8.21
N ALA A 173 14.29 -2.52 8.76
CA ALA A 173 13.19 -3.30 8.19
C ALA A 173 12.82 -2.80 6.78
N GLU A 174 12.70 -1.49 6.58
CA GLU A 174 12.48 -0.89 5.26
C GLU A 174 13.64 -1.20 4.30
N ARG A 175 14.90 -1.05 4.75
CA ARG A 175 16.08 -1.35 3.93
C ARG A 175 16.10 -2.82 3.50
N ASN A 176 15.81 -3.75 4.39
CA ASN A 176 15.78 -5.17 4.09
C ASN A 176 14.68 -5.53 3.09
N ALA A 177 13.49 -4.96 3.25
CA ALA A 177 12.39 -5.15 2.30
C ALA A 177 12.78 -4.68 0.89
N ILE A 178 13.44 -3.52 0.77
CA ILE A 178 13.85 -2.96 -0.53
C ILE A 178 15.01 -3.77 -1.15
N ARG A 179 15.99 -4.20 -0.33
CA ARG A 179 17.08 -5.08 -0.78
C ARG A 179 16.54 -6.41 -1.33
N ALA A 180 15.48 -6.96 -0.75
CA ALA A 180 14.84 -8.16 -1.26
C ALA A 180 14.26 -7.92 -2.67
N ASN A 181 13.55 -6.82 -2.89
CA ASN A 181 13.02 -6.46 -4.21
C ASN A 181 14.14 -6.23 -5.26
N ILE A 182 15.23 -5.63 -4.83
CA ILE A 182 16.46 -5.46 -5.62
C ILE A 182 17.02 -6.82 -6.08
N ALA A 183 17.16 -7.78 -5.17
CA ALA A 183 17.66 -9.12 -5.50
C ALA A 183 16.72 -9.85 -6.48
N LEU A 184 15.41 -9.62 -6.37
CA LEU A 184 14.43 -10.17 -7.32
C LEU A 184 14.64 -9.61 -8.74
N CYS A 185 14.89 -8.31 -8.89
CA CYS A 185 15.23 -7.70 -10.18
C CYS A 185 16.48 -8.34 -10.82
N GLU A 186 17.50 -8.62 -10.01
CA GLU A 186 18.74 -9.27 -10.47
C GLU A 186 18.47 -10.70 -10.92
N SER A 187 17.66 -11.47 -10.18
CA SER A 187 17.29 -12.84 -10.54
C SER A 187 16.41 -12.91 -11.80
N GLY A 188 15.49 -11.95 -12.00
CA GLY A 188 14.67 -11.85 -13.22
C GLY A 188 15.49 -11.49 -14.46
N ALA A 189 16.49 -10.61 -14.31
CA ALA A 189 17.41 -10.26 -15.39
C ALA A 189 18.28 -11.44 -15.85
N THR A 190 18.58 -12.40 -14.96
CA THR A 190 19.34 -13.60 -15.34
C THR A 190 18.55 -14.59 -16.22
N MET A 191 17.22 -14.49 -16.27
CA MET A 191 16.36 -15.37 -17.09
C MET A 191 16.07 -14.82 -18.50
N ASP A 192 16.27 -13.51 -18.72
CA ASP A 192 15.97 -12.82 -19.99
C ASP A 192 17.21 -12.62 -20.88
N SER A 193 18.31 -13.32 -20.59
CA SER A 193 19.44 -13.40 -21.51
C SER A 193 19.17 -14.47 -22.58
N PRO A 194 18.92 -14.11 -23.86
CA PRO A 194 18.79 -15.11 -24.90
C PRO A 194 20.14 -15.79 -25.13
N ALA A 195 20.13 -17.13 -25.10
CA ALA A 195 21.07 -17.95 -25.86
C ALA A 195 21.14 -17.38 -27.30
N SER A 196 22.28 -17.21 -27.99
CA SER A 196 23.28 -18.20 -28.44
C SER A 196 24.07 -17.51 -29.62
N PRO A 197 25.11 -18.09 -30.29
CA PRO A 197 25.29 -19.51 -30.56
C PRO A 197 26.64 -20.13 -30.23
N ALA A 198 26.54 -21.45 -30.17
CA ALA A 198 27.57 -22.47 -30.27
C ALA A 198 28.62 -22.20 -31.37
N SER A 199 29.83 -22.68 -31.05
CA SER A 199 30.76 -23.41 -31.93
C SER A 199 31.19 -22.78 -33.27
N GLU A 200 32.44 -22.35 -33.33
CA GLU A 200 33.54 -23.09 -33.99
C GLU A 200 34.90 -22.68 -33.43
#